data_AF-A0A6P2NP71-F1
#
_entry.id   AF-A0A6P2NP71-F1
#
_cell.length_a   1.000
_cell.length_b   1.000
_cell.length_c   1.000
_cell.angle_alpha   90.00
_cell.angle_beta   90.00
_cell.angle_gamma   90.00
#
_symmetry.space_group_name_H-M   'P 1'
#
loop_
_entity.id
_entity.type
_entity.pdbx_description
1 polymer ?
#
loop_
_entity_poly.entity_id
_entity_poly.type
_entity_poly.pdbx_seq_one_letter_code
_entity_poly.pdbx_strand_id
1 'polypeptide(L)' 'MCKLEVPKPHAKTAPRNLAIAFGHHNGSPPHSALKYPSLREFRQQAHAQT' A
#
# COMPACT_ATOMS: atom_id res chain seq x y z
N MET A 1 25.57 -0.11 -18.74
CA MET A 1 24.65 0.17 -17.60
C MET A 1 23.67 1.25 -18.01
N CYS A 2 22.40 0.90 -18.20
CA CYS A 2 21.35 1.88 -18.50
C CYS A 2 20.98 2.62 -17.21
N LYS A 3 21.28 3.92 -17.15
CA LYS A 3 20.81 4.78 -16.06
C LYS A 3 19.28 4.89 -16.17
N LEU A 4 18.55 4.38 -15.18
CA LEU A 4 17.13 4.70 -15.02
C LEU A 4 17.05 6.17 -14.60
N GLU A 5 16.92 7.06 -15.57
CA GLU A 5 16.50 8.43 -15.30
C GLU A 5 15.01 8.39 -14.97
N VAL A 6 14.70 8.30 -13.67
CA VAL A 6 13.34 8.53 -13.20
C VAL A 6 13.05 10.02 -13.43
N PRO A 7 12.06 10.36 -14.27
CA PRO A 7 11.68 11.74 -14.51
C PRO A 7 11.36 12.39 -13.16
N LYS A 8 11.95 13.55 -12.89
CA LYS A 8 11.69 14.29 -11.66
C LYS A 8 10.16 14.48 -11.55
N PRO A 9 9.49 13.92 -10.52
CA PRO A 9 8.06 14.06 -10.43
C PRO A 9 7.74 15.55 -10.29
N HIS A 10 6.83 16.05 -11.13
CA HIS A 10 6.41 17.44 -11.05
C HIS A 10 5.81 17.68 -9.66
N ALA A 11 6.53 18.45 -8.82
CA ALA A 11 6.19 18.63 -7.42
C ALA A 11 4.76 19.17 -7.20
N LYS A 12 4.25 19.93 -8.18
CA LYS A 12 2.86 20.45 -8.17
C LYS A 12 1.80 19.36 -8.37
N THR A 13 2.11 18.31 -9.13
CA THR A 13 1.17 17.21 -9.43
C THR A 13 1.42 15.98 -8.58
N ALA A 14 2.58 15.86 -7.95
CA ALA A 14 2.93 14.75 -7.06
C ALA A 14 1.87 14.50 -5.97
N PRO A 15 1.33 15.50 -5.24
CA PRO A 15 0.29 15.27 -4.24
C PRO A 15 -1.00 14.70 -4.85
N ARG A 16 -1.37 15.14 -6.05
CA ARG A 16 -2.56 14.65 -6.76
C ARG A 16 -2.39 13.20 -7.22
N ASN A 17 -1.23 12.88 -7.78
CA ASN A 17 -0.91 11.51 -8.21
C ASN A 17 -0.87 10.55 -7.02
N LEU A 18 -0.36 11.01 -5.87
CA LEU A 18 -0.42 10.27 -4.61
C LEU A 18 -1.85 10.09 -4.12
N ALA A 19 -2.67 11.14 -4.10
CA ALA A 19 -4.07 11.05 -3.70
C ALA A 19 -4.89 10.11 -4.61
N ILE A 20 -4.59 10.06 -5.91
CA ILE A 20 -5.16 9.11 -6.86
C ILE A 20 -4.72 7.68 -6.53
N ALA A 21 -3.40 7.46 -6.38
CA ALA A 21 -2.87 6.14 -6.06
C ALA A 21 -3.45 5.57 -4.75
N PHE A 22 -3.49 6.37 -3.69
CA PHE A 22 -4.06 5.96 -2.40
C PHE A 22 -5.60 5.89 -2.41
N GLY A 23 -6.28 6.80 -3.13
CA GLY A 23 -7.73 6.78 -3.27
C GLY A 23 -8.25 5.55 -4.02
N HIS A 24 -7.50 5.07 -5.02
CA HIS A 24 -7.84 3.85 -5.76
C HIS A 24 -7.55 2.56 -4.99
N HIS A 25 -6.72 2.58 -3.94
CA HIS A 25 -6.51 1.42 -3.06
C HIS A 25 -7.65 1.15 -2.08
N ASN A 26 -8.67 2.02 -2.01
CA ASN A 26 -9.83 1.85 -1.13
C ASN A 26 -10.98 1.05 -1.78
N GLY A 27 -10.93 0.80 -3.08
CA GLY A 27 -11.84 -0.13 -3.73
C GLY A 27 -11.38 -1.54 -3.43
N SER A 28 -12.18 -2.28 -2.65
CA SER A 28 -12.00 -3.68 -2.20
C SER A 28 -10.62 -4.26 -2.50
N PRO A 29 -9.77 -4.57 -1.48
CA PRO A 29 -8.59 -5.38 -1.76
C PRO A 29 -9.06 -6.61 -2.54
N PRO A 30 -8.32 -7.05 -3.59
CA PRO A 30 -8.71 -8.23 -4.32
C PRO A 30 -8.97 -9.29 -3.26
N HIS A 31 -10.18 -9.87 -3.27
CA HIS A 31 -10.78 -10.71 -2.22
C HIS A 31 -9.93 -11.96 -1.85
N SER A 32 -8.73 -12.06 -2.41
CA SER A 32 -7.72 -13.09 -2.30
C SER A 32 -6.36 -12.61 -1.75
N ALA A 33 -6.17 -11.33 -1.39
CA ALA A 33 -4.89 -10.79 -0.91
C ALA A 33 -4.48 -11.24 0.52
N LEU A 34 -5.38 -11.85 1.28
CA LEU A 34 -5.11 -12.24 2.66
C LEU A 34 -5.06 -13.77 2.77
N LYS A 35 -4.01 -14.37 2.21
CA LYS A 35 -3.44 -15.60 2.81
C LYS A 35 -2.72 -15.30 4.13
N TYR A 36 -2.53 -14.02 4.44
CA TYR A 36 -1.93 -13.54 5.68
C TYR A 36 -3.00 -12.87 6.55
N PRO A 37 -2.93 -13.03 7.88
CA PRO A 37 -3.82 -12.32 8.79
C PRO A 37 -3.62 -10.80 8.65
N SER A 38 -4.69 -10.04 8.87
CA SER A 38 -4.58 -8.58 8.98
C SER A 38 -3.65 -8.18 10.13
N LEU A 39 -3.06 -6.97 10.10
CA LEU A 39 -2.16 -6.50 11.18
C LEU A 39 -2.83 -6.55 12.57
N ARG A 40 -4.15 -6.29 12.62
CA ARG A 40 -4.95 -6.43 13.85
C ARG A 40 -5.03 -7.89 14.29
N GLU A 41 -5.34 -8.81 13.38
CA GLU A 41 -5.42 -10.25 13.71
C GLU A 41 -4.07 -10.83 14.11
N PHE A 42 -2.98 -10.41 13.46
CA PHE A 42 -1.63 -10.78 13.86
C PHE A 42 -1.31 -10.37 15.31
N ARG A 43 -1.67 -9.13 15.68
CA ARG A 43 -1.54 -8.67 17.07
C ARG A 43 -2.39 -9.48 18.03
N GLN A 44 -3.64 -9.79 17.67
CA GLN A 44 -4.54 -10.58 18.51
C GLN A 44 -4.04 -12.02 18.68
N GLN A 45 -3.49 -12.64 17.63
CA GLN A 45 -2.85 -13.95 17.73
C GLN A 45 -1.64 -13.93 18.68
N ALA A 46 -0.82 -12.89 18.64
CA ALA A 46 0.31 -12.73 19.57
C ALA A 46 -0.14 -12.61 21.04
N HIS A 47 -1.32 -12.05 21.31
CA HIS A 47 -1.89 -11.96 22.66
C HIS A 47 -2.65 -13.23 23.10
N ALA A 48 -3.20 -13.99 22.15
CA ALA A 48 -3.94 -15.23 22.41
C ALA A 48 -3.04 -16.44 22.72
N GLN A 49 -1.71 -16.30 22.59
CA GLN A 49 -0.72 -17.33 22.88
C GLN A 49 -0.12 -17.24 24.30
N THR A 50 -0.69 -16.39 25.16
CA THR A 50 -0.37 -16.23 26.59
C THR A 50 -1.50 -16.78 27.44
#